data_AF-A0A351JVB9-F1
#
_entry.id   AF-A0A351JVB9-F1
#
_cell.length_a   1.000
_cell.length_b   1.000
_cell.length_c   1.000
_cell.angle_alpha   90.00
_cell.angle_beta   90.00
_cell.angle_gamma   90.00
#
_symmetry.space_group_name_H-M   'P 1'
#
loop_
_entity.id
_entity.type
_entity.pdbx_description
1 polymer ?
#
loop_
_entity_poly.entity_id
_entity_poly.type
_entity_poly.pdbx_seq_one_letter_code
_entity_poly.pdbx_strand_id
1 'polypeptide(L)'
;MVPPGERTMDRERAIELHPLTPERWPDLVSLFGRRGACGGCWCMYWRLPPQEYNQPSRGERNKRLLHALVESGKTPGILAYVEGNPVGWCAIGPREEFIRLKRSPYYAKALAPVDDEPVWSVVCFYIKPEHRGRGLSLPLLGAAVEF
;
A
#
# COMPACT_ATOMS: atom_id res chain seq x y z
N MET A 1 27.60 -9.35 19.44
CA MET A 1 26.56 -10.40 19.36
C MET A 1 25.40 -9.94 20.23
N VAL A 2 24.38 -9.32 19.62
CA VAL A 2 23.22 -8.76 20.33
C VAL A 2 22.16 -9.86 20.41
N PRO A 3 21.59 -10.17 21.59
CA PRO A 3 20.60 -11.23 21.71
C PRO A 3 19.30 -10.84 20.99
N PRO A 4 18.46 -11.81 20.56
CA PRO A 4 17.16 -11.52 19.98
C PRO A 4 16.29 -10.94 21.09
N GLY A 5 16.19 -9.62 21.14
CA GLY A 5 15.23 -8.94 22.00
C GLY A 5 13.83 -9.38 21.60
N GLU A 6 13.13 -10.04 22.52
CA GLU A 6 11.69 -9.88 22.65
C GLU A 6 11.41 -8.38 22.63
N ARG A 7 11.12 -7.86 21.42
CA ARG A 7 10.52 -6.54 21.28
C ARG A 7 9.15 -6.71 21.90
N THR A 8 9.08 -6.40 23.18
CA THR A 8 7.87 -5.95 23.84
C THR A 8 7.16 -5.06 22.84
N MET A 9 6.10 -5.59 22.23
CA MET A 9 5.07 -4.73 21.69
C MET A 9 4.82 -3.69 22.78
N ASP A 10 4.70 -2.44 22.36
CA ASP A 10 4.06 -1.41 23.16
C ASP A 10 2.62 -1.92 23.39
N ARG A 11 2.45 -2.80 24.40
CA ARG A 11 1.34 -3.76 24.54
C ARG A 11 0.00 -3.06 24.80
N GLU A 12 0.00 -1.74 24.97
CA GLU A 12 -1.17 -0.96 25.32
C GLU A 12 -1.77 -0.17 24.15
N ARG A 13 -1.09 -0.07 23.01
CA ARG A 13 -1.65 0.64 21.84
C ARG A 13 -2.32 -0.33 20.89
N ALA A 14 -3.64 -0.43 21.00
CA ALA A 14 -4.48 -1.16 20.06
C ALA A 14 -4.20 -0.69 18.62
N ILE A 15 -3.91 -1.64 17.74
CA ILE A 15 -3.77 -1.40 16.31
C ILE A 15 -5.12 -1.70 15.68
N GLU A 16 -5.66 -0.74 14.93
CA GLU A 16 -6.85 -0.98 14.12
C GLU A 16 -6.47 -1.09 12.65
N LEU A 17 -7.11 -2.01 11.94
CA LEU A 17 -6.83 -2.33 10.55
C LEU A 17 -8.14 -2.23 9.78
N HIS A 18 -8.19 -1.33 8.81
CA HIS A 18 -9.42 -1.05 8.08
C HIS A 18 -9.18 -1.03 6.56
N PRO A 19 -10.08 -1.61 5.76
CA PRO A 19 -10.04 -1.45 4.31
C PRO A 19 -10.18 0.01 3.89
N LEU A 20 -9.49 0.41 2.82
CA LEU A 20 -9.69 1.73 2.23
C LEU A 20 -11.04 1.81 1.53
N THR A 21 -11.81 2.78 1.97
CA THR A 21 -13.16 3.11 1.52
C THR A 21 -13.23 4.60 1.19
N PRO A 22 -14.24 5.06 0.45
CA PRO A 22 -14.42 6.49 0.19
C PRO A 22 -14.37 7.34 1.47
N GLU A 23 -14.96 6.85 2.56
CA GLU A 23 -15.02 7.52 3.86
C GLU A 23 -13.63 7.68 4.50
N ARG A 24 -12.71 6.73 4.26
CA ARG A 24 -11.34 6.74 4.78
C ARG A 24 -10.31 7.33 3.82
N TRP A 25 -10.75 7.87 2.69
CA TRP A 25 -9.85 8.55 1.75
C TRP A 25 -9.04 9.70 2.40
N PRO A 26 -9.64 10.58 3.24
CA PRO A 26 -8.89 11.64 3.92
C PRO A 26 -7.73 11.10 4.77
N ASP A 27 -7.88 9.92 5.37
CA ASP A 27 -6.86 9.29 6.22
C ASP A 27 -5.65 8.84 5.40
N LEU A 28 -5.87 8.25 4.23
CA LEU A 28 -4.78 7.90 3.32
C LEU A 28 -4.03 9.15 2.84
N VAL A 29 -4.76 10.23 2.53
CA VAL A 29 -4.16 11.50 2.12
C VAL A 29 -3.32 12.10 3.25
N SER A 30 -3.82 12.06 4.47
CA SER A 30 -3.10 12.48 5.69
C SER A 30 -1.83 11.65 5.93
N LEU A 31 -1.94 10.32 5.81
CA LEU A 31 -0.83 9.38 5.99
C LEU A 31 0.35 9.67 5.07
N PHE A 32 0.08 9.95 3.80
CA PHE A 32 1.12 10.20 2.80
C PHE A 32 1.65 11.64 2.83
N GLY A 33 0.85 12.59 3.34
CA GLY A 33 1.20 14.00 3.38
C GLY A 33 1.43 14.63 1.99
N ARG A 34 2.02 15.84 1.98
CA ARG A 34 2.15 16.68 0.78
C ARG A 34 2.95 16.05 -0.38
N ARG A 35 3.83 15.07 -0.10
CA ARG A 35 4.71 14.46 -1.12
C ARG A 35 4.24 13.10 -1.61
N GLY A 36 3.12 12.57 -1.10
CA GLY A 36 2.74 11.18 -1.34
C GLY A 36 3.63 10.19 -0.58
N ALA A 37 3.25 8.89 -0.57
CA ALA A 37 4.03 7.84 0.10
C ALA A 37 5.50 7.77 -0.37
N CYS A 38 5.70 7.78 -1.69
CA CYS A 38 7.00 7.72 -2.35
C CYS A 38 7.01 8.67 -3.56
N GLY A 39 7.14 9.98 -3.31
CA GLY A 39 7.32 10.98 -4.37
C GLY A 39 6.14 11.07 -5.35
N GLY A 40 4.91 10.98 -4.85
CA GLY A 40 3.70 11.10 -5.66
C GLY A 40 3.34 9.86 -6.48
N CYS A 41 3.82 8.67 -6.10
CA CYS A 41 3.45 7.43 -6.80
C CYS A 41 1.97 7.07 -6.64
N TRP A 42 1.38 7.33 -5.45
CA TRP A 42 0.01 6.96 -5.06
C TRP A 42 -0.38 5.53 -5.46
N CYS A 43 0.55 4.57 -5.33
CA CYS A 43 0.36 3.16 -5.72
C CYS A 43 0.02 2.95 -7.22
N MET A 44 0.04 4.01 -8.03
CA MET A 44 -0.28 3.97 -9.45
C MET A 44 0.89 3.53 -10.32
N TYR A 45 2.11 3.47 -9.76
CA TYR A 45 3.29 2.99 -10.49
C TYR A 45 3.01 1.65 -11.14
N TRP A 46 2.48 0.69 -10.39
CA TRP A 46 2.24 -0.68 -10.88
C TRP A 46 1.04 -0.80 -11.83
N ARG A 47 0.08 0.13 -11.69
CA ARG A 47 -1.19 0.14 -12.44
C ARG A 47 -1.10 0.88 -13.78
N LEU A 48 -0.13 1.77 -13.93
CA LEU A 48 0.00 2.63 -15.12
C LEU A 48 1.23 2.30 -15.98
N PRO A 49 1.12 2.41 -17.31
CA PRO A 49 2.29 2.31 -18.19
C PRO A 49 3.23 3.51 -17.98
N PRO A 50 4.53 3.39 -18.31
CA PRO A 50 5.50 4.48 -18.12
C PRO A 50 5.08 5.84 -18.68
N GLN A 51 4.46 5.84 -19.86
CA GLN A 51 4.01 7.04 -20.56
C GLN A 51 2.89 7.79 -19.82
N GLU A 52 1.99 7.06 -19.16
CA GLU A 52 0.93 7.66 -18.35
C GLU A 52 1.41 8.02 -16.94
N TYR A 53 2.31 7.22 -16.37
CA TYR A 53 2.85 7.46 -15.04
C TYR A 53 3.76 8.69 -14.99
N ASN A 54 4.54 8.97 -16.03
CA ASN A 54 5.52 10.06 -16.07
C ASN A 54 4.96 11.40 -16.61
N GLN A 55 3.64 11.57 -16.58
CA GLN A 55 2.99 12.83 -16.99
C GLN A 55 3.36 13.98 -16.05
N PRO A 56 3.30 15.25 -16.52
CA PRO A 56 3.38 16.42 -15.65
C PRO A 56 2.38 16.35 -14.50
N SER A 57 2.73 16.95 -13.35
CA SER A 57 1.90 16.92 -12.14
C SER A 57 1.53 15.49 -11.69
N ARG A 58 2.43 14.52 -11.91
CA ARG A 58 2.30 13.10 -11.56
C ARG A 58 1.66 12.86 -10.20
N GLY A 59 2.08 13.60 -9.17
CA GLY A 59 1.56 13.43 -7.81
C GLY A 59 0.04 13.63 -7.73
N GLU A 60 -0.45 14.78 -8.18
CA GLU A 60 -1.89 15.10 -8.16
C GLU A 60 -2.69 14.26 -9.16
N ARG A 61 -2.10 13.90 -10.30
CA ARG A 61 -2.76 12.99 -11.25
C ARG A 61 -2.94 11.60 -10.65
N ASN A 62 -1.87 11.03 -10.09
CA ASN A 62 -1.92 9.68 -9.51
C ASN A 62 -2.81 9.64 -8.27
N LYS A 63 -2.83 10.70 -7.47
CA LYS A 63 -3.79 10.86 -6.36
C LYS A 63 -5.23 10.76 -6.84
N ARG A 64 -5.58 11.52 -7.90
CA ARG A 64 -6.93 11.50 -8.49
C ARG A 64 -7.30 10.14 -9.07
N LEU A 65 -6.35 9.45 -9.72
CA LEU A 65 -6.60 8.12 -10.27
C LEU A 65 -6.83 7.06 -9.18
N LEU A 66 -6.05 7.11 -8.09
CA LEU A 66 -6.30 6.23 -6.95
C LEU A 66 -7.64 6.56 -6.29
N HIS A 67 -8.00 7.84 -6.16
CA HIS A 67 -9.30 8.24 -5.62
C HIS A 67 -10.45 7.71 -6.48
N ALA A 68 -10.38 7.88 -7.79
CA ALA A 68 -11.40 7.36 -8.71
C ALA A 68 -11.54 5.83 -8.61
N LEU A 69 -10.45 5.11 -8.34
CA LEU A 69 -10.49 3.68 -8.07
C LEU A 69 -11.31 3.38 -6.80
N VAL A 70 -11.09 4.12 -5.73
CA VAL A 70 -11.85 4.00 -4.47
C VAL A 70 -13.32 4.37 -4.67
N GLU A 71 -13.60 5.46 -5.38
CA GLU A 71 -14.97 5.92 -5.70
C GLU A 71 -15.73 4.91 -6.57
N SER A 72 -15.03 4.08 -7.36
CA SER A 72 -15.65 2.98 -8.13
C SER A 72 -16.09 1.77 -7.29
N GLY A 73 -15.92 1.84 -5.96
CA GLY A 73 -16.25 0.76 -5.03
C GLY A 73 -15.14 -0.28 -4.83
N LYS A 74 -13.95 -0.05 -5.41
CA LYS A 74 -12.79 -0.91 -5.16
C LYS A 74 -12.11 -0.51 -3.85
N THR A 75 -11.54 -1.50 -3.18
CA THR A 75 -10.75 -1.30 -1.97
C THR A 75 -9.29 -1.66 -2.24
N PRO A 76 -8.45 -0.71 -2.65
CA PRO A 76 -7.10 -0.99 -3.15
C PRO A 76 -6.06 -1.17 -2.04
N GLY A 77 -6.48 -1.43 -0.80
CA GLY A 77 -5.56 -1.61 0.31
C GLY A 77 -6.16 -1.49 1.71
N ILE A 78 -5.30 -1.74 2.70
CA ILE A 78 -5.59 -1.68 4.13
C ILE A 78 -4.83 -0.50 4.76
N LEU A 79 -5.50 0.24 5.63
CA LEU A 79 -4.94 1.26 6.50
C LEU A 79 -4.73 0.71 7.91
N ALA A 80 -3.59 1.03 8.51
CA ALA A 80 -3.32 0.78 9.93
C ALA A 80 -3.45 2.07 10.74
N TYR A 81 -4.08 1.97 11.90
CA TYR A 81 -4.28 3.07 12.84
C TYR A 81 -3.69 2.72 14.20
N VAL A 82 -3.17 3.74 14.89
CA VAL A 82 -2.77 3.70 16.30
C VAL A 82 -3.38 4.92 16.97
N GLU A 83 -4.14 4.70 18.04
CA GLU A 83 -4.85 5.77 18.76
C GLU A 83 -5.69 6.66 17.81
N GLY A 84 -6.42 6.04 16.89
CA GLY A 84 -7.25 6.73 15.89
C GLY A 84 -6.48 7.46 14.78
N ASN A 85 -5.15 7.45 14.78
CA ASN A 85 -4.35 8.12 13.75
C ASN A 85 -3.89 7.13 12.67
N PRO A 86 -4.01 7.44 11.36
CA PRO A 86 -3.48 6.56 10.32
C PRO A 86 -1.95 6.59 10.34
N VAL A 87 -1.34 5.41 10.42
CA VAL A 87 0.11 5.21 10.58
C VAL A 87 0.73 4.24 9.57
N GLY A 88 -0.09 3.43 8.89
CA GLY A 88 0.39 2.47 7.90
C GLY A 88 -0.57 2.23 6.75
N TRP A 89 -0.03 1.72 5.65
CA TRP A 89 -0.73 1.46 4.41
C TRP A 89 -0.16 0.23 3.70
N CYS A 90 -1.03 -0.65 3.23
CA CYS A 90 -0.70 -1.79 2.39
C CYS A 90 -1.58 -1.76 1.14
N ALA A 91 -1.01 -1.46 -0.03
CA ALA A 91 -1.73 -1.54 -1.29
C ALA A 91 -1.73 -2.96 -1.82
N ILE A 92 -2.93 -3.47 -2.08
CA ILE A 92 -3.18 -4.81 -2.63
C ILE A 92 -4.15 -4.74 -3.80
N GLY A 93 -4.23 -5.82 -4.55
CA GLY A 93 -5.22 -6.02 -5.60
C GLY A 93 -4.91 -7.27 -6.43
N PRO A 94 -5.83 -7.68 -7.32
CA PRO A 94 -5.58 -8.73 -8.28
C PRO A 94 -4.35 -8.40 -9.14
N ARG A 95 -3.49 -9.40 -9.37
CA ARG A 95 -2.24 -9.25 -10.10
C ARG A 95 -2.43 -8.65 -11.50
N GLU A 96 -3.55 -8.95 -12.14
CA GLU A 96 -3.91 -8.50 -13.48
C GLU A 96 -4.06 -6.98 -13.55
N GLU A 97 -4.40 -6.33 -12.44
CA GLU A 97 -4.52 -4.88 -12.37
C GLU A 97 -3.15 -4.16 -12.35
N PHE A 98 -2.06 -4.90 -12.14
CA PHE A 98 -0.71 -4.38 -12.03
C PHE A 98 0.10 -4.67 -13.28
N ILE A 99 -0.25 -3.96 -14.35
CA ILE A 99 0.28 -4.19 -15.70
C ILE A 99 1.81 -4.23 -15.78
N ARG A 100 2.53 -3.53 -14.88
CA ARG A 100 3.99 -3.50 -14.87
C ARG A 100 4.63 -4.82 -14.43
N LEU A 101 3.94 -5.61 -13.61
CA LEU A 101 4.40 -6.96 -13.24
C LEU A 101 4.52 -7.86 -14.46
N LYS A 102 3.62 -7.68 -15.44
CA LYS A 102 3.60 -8.44 -16.70
C LYS A 102 4.42 -7.80 -17.82
N ARG A 103 4.37 -6.48 -17.96
CA ARG A 103 4.89 -5.78 -19.15
C ARG A 103 6.32 -5.28 -19.04
N SER A 104 6.85 -5.09 -17.84
CA SER A 104 8.24 -4.63 -17.67
C SER A 104 9.19 -5.81 -17.85
N PRO A 105 10.17 -5.78 -18.78
CA PRO A 105 11.13 -6.88 -18.94
C PRO A 105 11.89 -7.22 -17.66
N TYR A 106 12.13 -6.22 -16.81
CA TYR A 106 12.80 -6.39 -15.52
C TYR A 106 11.96 -7.23 -14.53
N TYR A 107 10.67 -6.94 -14.41
CA TYR A 107 9.78 -7.63 -13.47
C TYR A 107 9.18 -8.91 -14.04
N ALA A 108 8.91 -8.96 -15.35
CA ALA A 108 8.29 -10.10 -16.00
C ALA A 108 9.10 -11.39 -15.84
N LYS A 109 10.43 -11.27 -15.74
CA LYS A 109 11.32 -12.41 -15.46
C LYS A 109 11.41 -12.74 -13.96
N ALA A 110 11.61 -11.73 -13.11
CA ALA A 110 11.86 -11.95 -11.68
C ALA A 110 10.60 -12.24 -10.86
N LEU A 111 9.44 -11.80 -11.36
CA LEU A 111 8.14 -11.91 -10.70
C LEU A 111 7.14 -12.62 -11.62
N ALA A 112 7.59 -13.51 -12.52
CA ALA A 112 6.72 -14.30 -13.38
C ALA A 112 5.70 -15.09 -12.52
N PRO A 113 4.46 -15.30 -13.01
CA PRO A 113 3.58 -16.29 -12.41
C PRO A 113 4.28 -17.66 -12.36
N VAL A 114 4.07 -18.39 -11.25
CA VAL A 114 4.59 -19.75 -11.10
C VAL A 114 3.61 -20.80 -11.66
N ASP A 115 2.34 -20.40 -11.78
CA ASP A 115 1.20 -21.15 -12.31
C ASP A 115 0.16 -20.16 -12.87
N ASP A 116 -1.00 -20.69 -13.28
CA ASP A 116 -2.11 -19.93 -13.85
C ASP A 116 -3.19 -19.54 -12.80
N GLU A 117 -2.91 -19.74 -11.50
CA GLU A 117 -3.88 -19.41 -10.45
C GLU A 117 -4.03 -17.88 -10.30
N PRO A 118 -5.27 -17.36 -10.16
CA PRO A 118 -5.49 -15.96 -9.85
C PRO A 118 -4.90 -15.59 -8.50
N VAL A 119 -3.97 -14.63 -8.47
CA VAL A 119 -3.31 -14.19 -7.24
C VAL A 119 -3.44 -12.70 -7.00
N TRP A 120 -3.42 -12.32 -5.73
CA TRP A 120 -3.29 -10.93 -5.33
C TRP A 120 -1.81 -10.54 -5.18
N SER A 121 -1.50 -9.27 -5.36
CA SER A 121 -0.15 -8.75 -5.18
C SER A 121 -0.12 -7.60 -4.18
N VAL A 122 0.83 -7.66 -3.24
CA VAL A 122 1.19 -6.53 -2.38
C VAL A 122 2.19 -5.64 -3.12
N VAL A 123 1.75 -4.45 -3.52
CA VAL A 123 2.53 -3.59 -4.45
C VAL A 123 3.08 -2.32 -3.79
N CYS A 124 2.58 -1.97 -2.61
CA CYS A 124 3.09 -0.86 -1.82
C CYS A 124 2.90 -1.16 -0.33
N PHE A 125 3.93 -0.88 0.46
CA PHE A 125 3.89 -1.04 1.91
C PHE A 125 4.54 0.18 2.54
N TYR A 126 3.81 0.88 3.42
CA TYR A 126 4.26 2.12 4.02
C TYR A 126 3.90 2.15 5.51
N ILE A 127 4.87 2.55 6.34
CA ILE A 127 4.67 2.88 7.76
C ILE A 127 5.34 4.22 8.03
N LYS A 128 4.65 5.11 8.75
CA LYS A 128 5.19 6.40 9.21
C LYS A 128 6.53 6.18 9.94
N PRO A 129 7.61 6.92 9.63
CA PRO A 129 8.92 6.72 10.22
C PRO A 129 8.93 6.54 11.74
N GLU A 130 8.18 7.38 12.46
CA GLU A 130 8.04 7.40 13.91
C GLU A 130 7.34 6.15 14.50
N HIS A 131 6.66 5.37 13.66
CA HIS A 131 5.96 4.12 14.01
C HIS A 131 6.70 2.85 13.53
N ARG A 132 7.87 2.99 12.87
CA ARG A 132 8.68 1.84 12.42
C ARG A 132 9.38 1.15 13.60
N GLY A 133 9.69 -0.13 13.43
CA GLY A 133 10.34 -0.94 14.47
C GLY A 133 9.42 -1.38 15.61
N ARG A 134 8.13 -1.00 15.57
CA ARG A 134 7.14 -1.28 16.61
C ARG A 134 6.22 -2.48 16.30
N GLY A 135 6.60 -3.33 15.35
CA GLY A 135 5.84 -4.55 15.03
C GLY A 135 4.58 -4.37 14.17
N LEU A 136 4.32 -3.17 13.62
CA LEU A 136 3.11 -2.91 12.80
C LEU A 136 3.06 -3.67 11.46
N SER A 137 4.19 -4.11 10.92
CA SER A 137 4.24 -4.70 9.57
C SER A 137 3.49 -6.03 9.48
N LEU A 138 3.63 -6.90 10.47
CA LEU A 138 3.02 -8.23 10.44
C LEU A 138 1.49 -8.17 10.55
N PRO A 139 0.89 -7.44 11.52
CA PRO A 139 -0.56 -7.28 11.58
C PRO A 139 -1.15 -6.68 10.30
N LEU A 140 -0.51 -5.63 9.77
CA LEU A 140 -0.98 -4.97 8.55
C LEU A 140 -0.93 -5.89 7.32
N LEU A 141 0.13 -6.70 7.18
CA LEU A 141 0.19 -7.70 6.11
C LEU A 141 -0.83 -8.82 6.33
N GLY A 142 -1.04 -9.26 7.58
CA GLY A 142 -2.05 -10.26 7.94
C GLY A 142 -3.46 -9.82 7.52
N ALA A 143 -3.86 -8.60 7.87
CA ALA A 143 -5.15 -8.06 7.45
C ALA A 143 -5.27 -7.91 5.92
N ALA A 144 -4.17 -7.69 5.21
CA ALA A 144 -4.17 -7.65 3.75
C ALA A 144 -4.31 -9.04 3.09
N VAL A 145 -3.99 -10.12 3.82
CA VAL A 145 -4.17 -11.51 3.37
C VAL A 145 -5.59 -12.01 3.68
N GLU A 146 -6.20 -11.53 4.76
CA GLU A 146 -7.58 -11.90 5.16
C GLU A 146 -8.67 -11.12 4.40
N PHE A 147 -8.29 -10.07 3.66
CA PHE A 147 -9.20 -9.24 2.86
C PHE A 147 -9.59 -9.92 1.54
#